data_AF-A0A388NNX4-F1
#
_entry.id   AF-A0A388NNX4-F1
#
_cell.length_a   1.000
_cell.length_b   1.000
_cell.length_c   1.000
_cell.angle_alpha   90.00
_cell.angle_beta   90.00
_cell.angle_gamma   90.00
#
_symmetry.space_group_name_H-M   'P 1'
#
loop_
_entity.id
_entity.type
_entity.pdbx_description
1 polymer ?
#
loop_
_entity_poly.entity_id
_entity_poly.type
_entity_poly.pdbx_seq_one_letter_code
_entity_poly.pdbx_strand_id
1 'polypeptide(L)'
;MASRVHKVSIDHTGKILPYKNWRKNYSLSDGPAGDLFPTSGAGTLYKAEFFHNDVTDEKTYSELAFHTDDLWWFIQSKRVGVKTKRVPGISNLNYIEGTQEDGLWKVATKIEMTQT
;
A
#
# COMPACT_ATOMS: atom_id res chain seq x y z
N MET A 1 -4.76 4.56 -10.16
CA MET A 1 -5.78 5.26 -9.35
C MET A 1 -6.29 4.29 -8.28
N ALA A 2 -6.72 4.76 -7.11
CA ALA A 2 -7.19 3.89 -6.03
C ALA A 2 -8.40 4.47 -5.29
N SER A 3 -9.33 3.63 -4.87
CA SER A 3 -10.50 4.04 -4.07
C SER A 3 -10.14 4.36 -2.61
N ARG A 4 -9.18 3.61 -2.05
CA ARG A 4 -8.68 3.77 -0.68
C ARG A 4 -7.16 3.96 -0.68
N VAL A 5 -6.70 4.96 0.05
CA VAL A 5 -5.28 5.28 0.21
C VAL A 5 -4.93 5.49 1.68
N HIS A 6 -3.66 5.27 2.03
CA HIS A 6 -3.06 5.81 3.24
C HIS A 6 -2.06 6.89 2.83
N LYS A 7 -1.74 7.81 3.73
CA LYS A 7 -0.70 8.82 3.48
C LYS A 7 0.55 8.48 4.28
N VAL A 8 1.64 8.21 3.56
CA VAL A 8 2.97 8.00 4.14
C VAL A 8 3.32 9.21 4.98
N SER A 9 3.80 8.97 6.20
CA SER A 9 4.16 10.03 7.13
C SER A 9 5.66 10.04 7.35
N ILE A 10 6.23 11.25 7.49
CA ILE A 10 7.64 11.48 7.72
C ILE A 10 7.81 12.20 9.05
N ASP A 11 8.93 11.96 9.73
CA ASP A 11 9.30 12.72 10.93
C ASP A 11 9.95 14.06 10.57
N HIS A 12 10.33 14.82 11.60
CA HIS A 12 11.00 16.12 11.48
C HIS A 12 12.39 16.03 10.84
N THR A 13 12.99 14.85 10.77
CA THR A 13 14.29 14.61 10.10
C THR A 13 14.12 14.23 8.62
N GLY A 14 12.89 14.04 8.16
CA GLY A 14 12.56 13.59 6.81
C GLY A 14 12.56 12.07 6.65
N LYS A 15 12.68 11.29 7.74
CA LYS A 15 12.63 9.83 7.68
C LYS A 15 11.19 9.33 7.62
N ILE A 16 10.94 8.32 6.80
CA ILE A 16 9.64 7.64 6.74
C ILE A 16 9.35 6.98 8.09
N LEU A 17 8.19 7.29 8.65
CA LEU A 17 7.71 6.66 9.88
C LEU A 17 7.28 5.21 9.62
N PRO A 18 7.28 4.35 10.65
CA PRO A 18 6.73 2.99 10.56
C PRO A 18 5.28 3.00 10.03
N TYR A 19 4.87 1.94 9.33
CA TYR A 19 3.54 1.84 8.70
C TYR A 19 2.38 2.11 9.67
N LYS A 20 2.47 1.61 10.91
CA LYS A 20 1.48 1.86 11.97
C LYS A 20 1.22 3.34 12.25
N ASN A 21 2.19 4.21 11.97
CA ASN A 21 2.15 5.65 12.18
C ASN A 21 1.75 6.42 10.91
N TRP A 22 1.45 5.75 9.81
CA TRP A 22 0.92 6.40 8.61
C TRP A 22 -0.54 6.81 8.83
N ARG A 23 -0.97 7.84 8.11
CA ARG A 23 -2.37 8.29 8.17
C ARG A 23 -3.23 7.34 7.34
N LYS A 24 -3.91 6.41 8.02
CA LYS A 24 -4.78 5.40 7.41
C LYS A 24 -6.05 6.04 6.85
N ASN A 25 -6.57 5.47 5.76
CA ASN A 25 -7.80 5.91 5.08
C ASN A 25 -7.84 7.43 4.81
N TYR A 26 -6.74 7.97 4.29
CA TYR A 26 -6.58 9.39 4.07
C TYR A 26 -7.54 9.91 2.98
N SER A 27 -8.30 10.96 3.31
CA SER A 27 -9.36 11.52 2.46
C SER A 27 -9.36 13.06 2.38
N LEU A 28 -8.33 13.73 2.91
CA LEU A 28 -8.25 15.21 2.89
C LEU A 28 -7.75 15.78 1.55
N SER A 29 -7.25 14.94 0.65
CA SER A 29 -6.85 15.31 -0.70
C SER A 29 -6.88 14.08 -1.61
N ASP A 30 -7.16 14.29 -2.89
CA ASP A 30 -7.28 13.23 -3.88
C ASP A 30 -6.00 13.03 -4.72
N GLY A 31 -4.94 13.79 -4.45
CA GLY A 31 -3.71 13.76 -5.25
C GLY A 31 -3.91 14.33 -6.67
N PRO A 32 -3.07 13.94 -7.66
CA PRO A 32 -2.05 12.90 -7.58
C PRO A 32 -0.87 13.28 -6.67
N ALA A 33 -0.46 12.38 -5.79
CA ALA A 33 0.69 12.59 -4.91
C ALA A 33 1.51 11.32 -4.69
N GLY A 34 2.82 11.50 -4.47
CA GLY A 34 3.79 10.39 -4.33
C GLY A 34 3.89 9.81 -2.92
N ASP A 35 3.16 10.38 -1.97
CA ASP A 35 3.02 9.91 -0.59
C ASP A 35 1.65 9.29 -0.32
N LEU A 36 0.78 9.20 -1.33
CA LEU A 36 -0.47 8.47 -1.27
C LEU A 36 -0.21 7.00 -1.64
N PHE A 37 -0.22 6.15 -0.62
CA PHE A 37 -0.09 4.70 -0.71
C PHE A 37 -1.46 4.07 -1.06
N PRO A 38 -1.64 3.46 -2.24
CA PRO A 38 -2.88 2.79 -2.61
C PRO A 38 -2.98 1.41 -1.98
N THR A 39 -4.00 1.17 -1.15
CA THR A 39 -4.25 -0.18 -0.61
C THR A 39 -5.06 -1.00 -1.62
N SER A 40 -4.61 -2.19 -1.99
CA SER A 40 -5.21 -2.99 -3.07
C SER A 40 -6.61 -3.52 -2.74
N GLY A 41 -6.90 -3.83 -1.48
CA GLY A 41 -8.14 -4.51 -1.07
C GLY A 41 -9.46 -3.77 -1.31
N ALA A 42 -9.45 -2.45 -1.60
CA ALA A 42 -10.65 -1.69 -2.00
C ALA A 42 -10.75 -1.43 -3.51
N GLY A 43 -9.81 -1.97 -4.29
CA GLY A 43 -9.70 -1.73 -5.72
C GLY A 43 -8.69 -0.64 -6.06
N THR A 44 -7.68 -1.03 -6.84
CA THR A 44 -6.65 -0.16 -7.40
C THR A 44 -6.42 -0.52 -8.86
N LEU A 45 -6.26 0.49 -9.71
CA LEU A 45 -5.96 0.35 -11.13
C LEU A 45 -4.52 0.78 -11.42
N TYR A 46 -3.78 -0.11 -12.06
CA TYR A 46 -2.42 0.10 -12.54
C TYR A 46 -2.32 -0.17 -14.05
N LYS A 47 -1.29 0.40 -14.68
CA LYS A 47 -0.82 0.01 -16.00
C LYS A 47 0.58 -0.56 -15.86
N ALA A 48 0.99 -1.46 -16.76
CA ALA A 48 2.33 -2.06 -16.73
C ALA A 48 3.45 -0.99 -16.76
N GLU A 49 3.27 0.07 -17.54
CA GLU A 49 4.19 1.22 -17.65
C GLU A 49 4.38 2.01 -16.34
N PHE A 50 3.56 1.74 -15.31
CA PHE A 50 3.64 2.43 -14.03
C PHE A 50 4.64 1.82 -13.06
N PHE A 51 5.43 0.85 -13.48
CA PHE A 51 6.31 0.11 -12.58
C PHE A 51 7.75 0.11 -13.08
N HIS A 52 8.67 0.11 -12.12
CA HIS A 52 10.06 -0.23 -12.39
C HIS A 52 10.19 -1.67 -12.91
N ASN A 53 11.19 -1.96 -13.76
CA ASN A 53 11.37 -3.27 -14.39
C ASN A 53 11.44 -4.44 -13.38
N ASP A 54 12.07 -4.23 -12.22
CA ASP A 54 12.13 -5.23 -11.14
C ASP A 54 10.77 -5.60 -10.53
N VAL A 55 9.65 -5.01 -10.95
CA VAL A 55 8.32 -5.34 -10.38
C VAL A 55 7.94 -6.81 -10.54
N THR A 56 8.60 -7.50 -11.46
CA THR A 56 8.47 -8.93 -11.74
C THR A 56 9.57 -9.80 -11.09
N ASP A 57 10.45 -9.21 -10.27
CA ASP A 57 11.45 -9.95 -9.50
C ASP A 57 10.78 -10.69 -8.34
N GLU A 58 10.41 -11.94 -8.60
CA GLU A 58 9.75 -12.83 -7.64
C GLU A 58 10.60 -13.07 -6.39
N LYS A 59 11.92 -13.17 -6.53
CA LYS A 59 12.80 -13.46 -5.40
C LYS A 59 12.78 -12.28 -4.42
N THR A 60 13.03 -11.08 -4.91
CA THR A 60 13.03 -9.87 -4.06
C THR A 60 11.64 -9.60 -3.49
N TYR A 61 10.58 -9.81 -4.29
CA TYR A 61 9.21 -9.70 -3.80
C TYR A 61 8.93 -10.65 -2.63
N SER A 62 9.32 -11.93 -2.78
CA SER A 62 9.09 -12.96 -1.76
C SER A 62 9.88 -12.70 -0.48
N GLU A 63 11.07 -12.12 -0.59
CA GLU A 63 11.89 -11.76 0.57
C GLU A 63 11.36 -10.52 1.32
N LEU A 64 10.85 -9.51 0.61
CA LEU A 64 10.55 -8.20 1.20
C LEU A 64 9.05 -7.92 1.45
N ALA A 65 8.16 -8.50 0.64
CA ALA A 65 6.77 -8.05 0.55
C ALA A 65 5.75 -9.18 0.32
N PHE A 66 6.11 -10.43 0.63
CA PHE A 66 5.27 -11.61 0.40
C PHE A 66 3.86 -11.50 1.01
N HIS A 67 3.74 -10.82 2.15
CA HIS A 67 2.45 -10.60 2.82
C HIS A 67 1.88 -9.19 2.64
N THR A 68 2.54 -8.34 1.85
CA THR A 68 2.25 -6.90 1.67
C THR A 68 2.46 -6.51 0.20
N ASP A 69 1.74 -7.17 -0.70
CA ASP A 69 1.84 -6.97 -2.14
C ASP A 69 1.54 -5.53 -2.57
N ASP A 70 0.57 -4.88 -1.93
CA ASP A 70 0.25 -3.47 -2.18
C ASP A 70 1.45 -2.54 -1.93
N LEU A 71 2.26 -2.82 -0.90
CA LEU A 71 3.50 -2.10 -0.62
C LEU A 71 4.55 -2.32 -1.72
N TRP A 72 4.68 -3.55 -2.24
CA TRP A 72 5.55 -3.84 -3.38
C TRP A 72 5.18 -3.01 -4.60
N TRP A 73 3.91 -3.06 -5.02
CA TRP A 73 3.42 -2.29 -6.17
C TRP A 73 3.64 -0.79 -5.98
N PHE A 74 3.37 -0.26 -4.79
CA PHE A 74 3.58 1.16 -4.49
C PHE A 74 5.05 1.58 -4.60
N ILE A 75 5.97 0.82 -4.02
CA ILE A 75 7.40 1.13 -4.07
C ILE A 75 7.92 1.05 -5.51
N GLN A 76 7.56 -0.01 -6.24
CA GLN A 76 7.98 -0.18 -7.63
C GLN A 76 7.44 0.92 -8.54
N SER A 77 6.22 1.42 -8.30
CA SER A 77 5.70 2.61 -8.99
C SER A 77 6.42 3.90 -8.59
N LYS A 78 6.71 4.08 -7.31
CA LYS A 78 7.40 5.27 -6.80
C LYS A 78 8.81 5.41 -7.38
N ARG A 79 9.51 4.30 -7.63
CA ARG A 79 10.85 4.25 -8.24
C ARG A 79 10.92 4.85 -9.65
N VAL A 80 9.80 4.86 -10.37
CA VAL A 80 9.68 5.50 -11.70
C VAL A 80 8.88 6.81 -11.67
N GLY A 81 8.67 7.38 -10.48
CA GLY A 81 8.05 8.70 -10.31
C GLY A 81 6.52 8.74 -10.44
N VAL A 82 5.86 7.58 -10.50
CA VAL A 82 4.38 7.51 -10.58
C VAL A 82 3.77 8.02 -9.28
N LYS A 83 2.72 8.84 -9.43
CA LYS A 83 1.94 9.41 -8.33
C LYS A 83 0.55 8.76 -8.27
N THR A 84 0.03 8.58 -7.06
CA THR A 84 -1.29 7.99 -6.85
C THR A 84 -2.35 9.08 -6.82
N LYS A 85 -3.42 8.91 -7.61
CA LYS A 85 -4.66 9.66 -7.51
C LYS A 85 -5.72 8.82 -6.79
N ARG A 86 -6.29 9.37 -5.72
CA ARG A 86 -7.44 8.80 -5.02
C ARG A 86 -8.71 9.08 -5.81
N VAL A 87 -9.61 8.12 -5.85
CA VAL A 87 -10.95 8.26 -6.43
C VAL A 87 -11.93 8.33 -5.27
N PRO A 88 -12.52 9.51 -4.96
CA PRO A 88 -13.53 9.61 -3.91
C PRO A 88 -14.77 8.79 -4.28
N GLY A 89 -15.38 8.14 -3.29
CA GLY A 89 -16.58 7.34 -3.48
C GLY A 89 -16.77 6.32 -2.34
N ILE A 90 -17.89 5.59 -2.41
CA ILE A 90 -18.17 4.49 -1.48
C ILE A 90 -17.26 3.32 -1.85
N SER A 91 -16.47 2.86 -0.87
CA SER A 91 -15.55 1.71 -1.00
C SER A 91 -15.87 0.67 0.08
N ASN A 92 -17.11 0.20 0.09
CA ASN A 92 -17.54 -0.82 1.02
C ASN A 92 -16.79 -2.12 0.73
N LEU A 93 -16.08 -2.62 1.74
CA LEU A 93 -15.41 -3.91 1.67
C LEU A 93 -16.45 -4.98 1.97
N ASN A 94 -16.86 -5.70 0.93
CA ASN A 94 -17.74 -6.84 1.04
C ASN A 94 -16.89 -8.08 1.26
N TYR A 95 -16.84 -8.55 2.51
CA TYR A 95 -16.10 -9.74 2.86
C TYR A 95 -16.98 -10.97 2.72
N ILE A 96 -16.36 -12.06 2.27
CA ILE A 96 -16.98 -13.38 2.37
C ILE A 96 -16.87 -13.82 3.84
N GLU A 97 -17.96 -14.38 4.38
CA GLU A 97 -18.02 -14.86 5.76
C GLU A 97 -16.85 -15.82 6.08
N GLY A 98 -16.30 -15.74 7.29
CA GLY A 98 -15.15 -16.54 7.74
C GLY A 98 -13.78 -16.12 7.17
N THR A 99 -13.71 -15.47 6.00
CA THR A 99 -12.41 -15.18 5.35
C THR A 99 -11.52 -14.17 6.09
N GLN A 100 -12.12 -13.36 6.96
CA GLN A 100 -11.38 -12.36 7.73
C GLN A 100 -10.76 -12.93 9.01
N GLU A 101 -11.04 -14.19 9.36
CA GLU A 101 -10.44 -14.85 10.53
C GLU A 101 -8.94 -15.09 10.31
N ASP A 102 -8.57 -15.60 9.13
CA ASP A 102 -7.19 -15.91 8.72
C ASP A 102 -6.66 -14.97 7.62
N GLY A 103 -7.17 -13.74 7.55
CA GLY A 103 -6.77 -12.77 6.52
C GLY A 103 -5.26 -12.48 6.52
N LEU A 104 -4.65 -12.47 5.32
CA LEU A 104 -3.20 -12.30 5.10
C LEU A 104 -2.59 -11.10 5.86
N TRP A 105 -3.34 -10.00 5.96
CA TRP A 105 -2.92 -8.77 6.63
C TRP A 105 -2.62 -8.97 8.14
N LYS A 106 -3.25 -9.96 8.78
CA LYS A 106 -2.99 -10.30 10.19
C LYS A 106 -1.61 -10.94 10.37
N VAL A 107 -1.16 -11.72 9.38
CA VAL A 107 0.17 -12.36 9.39
C VAL A 107 1.26 -11.29 9.26
N ALA A 108 1.12 -10.37 8.30
CA ALA A 108 2.04 -9.26 8.11
C ALA A 108 2.20 -8.38 9.37
N THR A 109 1.08 -8.06 10.03
CA THR A 109 1.10 -7.22 11.24
C THR A 109 1.78 -7.93 12.43
N LYS A 110 1.65 -9.26 12.55
CA LYS A 110 2.32 -10.04 13.61
C LYS A 110 3.84 -10.08 13.46
N ILE A 111 4.34 -10.11 12.22
CA ILE A 111 5.78 -10.06 11.93
C ILE A 111 6.38 -8.71 12.36
N GLU A 112 5.68 -7.59 12.15
CA GLU A 112 6.13 -6.27 12.65
C GLU A 112 6.22 -6.21 14.19
N MET A 113 5.36 -6.93 14.91
CA MET A 113 5.35 -6.95 16.38
C MET A 113 6.43 -7.85 17.01
N THR A 114 7.07 -8.72 16.23
CA THR A 114 8.13 -9.63 16.73
C THR A 114 9.54 -9.12 16.44
N GLN A 115 9.68 -8.01 15.71
CA GLN A 115 10.96 -7.35 15.42
C GLN A 115 11.25 -6.12 16.29
N THR A 116 10.58 -5.99 17.44
CA THR A 116 10.81 -4.96 18.48
C THR A 116 11.21 -5.61 19.79
#